data_AF-K4L0V6-F1
#
_entry.id   AF-K4L0V6-F1
#
_cell.length_a   1.000
_cell.length_b   1.000
_cell.length_c   1.000
_cell.angle_alpha   90.00
_cell.angle_beta   90.00
_cell.angle_gamma   90.00
#
_symmetry.space_group_name_H-M   'P 1'
#
loop_
_entity.id
_entity.type
_entity.pdbx_description
1 polymer ?
#
loop_
_entity_poly.entity_id
_entity_poly.type
_entity_poly.pdbx_seq_one_letter_code
_entity_poly.pdbx_strand_id
1 'polypeptide(L)'
;MYPAIIRTSDKLRTLFAANRLLCNTRWMVIAEAIAKVSRIGTVIAMAALLTTEAYGLAALSLMWLELLRVFTRAGGGALVIQCSEQELPTVAAAAWQQQWLLSLVMIAVQWWIAPLLAAFYERPELAPLLQLASLTYLLYPLVSVRVFLLQRSNAMKSYALASSLSISADNLATIGLLIGGLDVASVIYAKIIAAAVWVLVFMRFPSLSLRTLTRCNGTEFIRTAIFSGKVFGTELVRLGRFQADLIIAGKLLSPEFFGLYSFAKNAGVGLGQSLTNAFLGGLAPYLAEQYRQQSAVLAHAKLQSVSRAIALLFLLQILAVPVYLYILFGDRWSAAVPLVMLLCTTAIPALFIDATGMLLRIRNQPALELLAASFCLILMAASLMLFAPTDPTSMAQLVAFTSVSWLIPVIYIWKKIRSEDY
;
A
#
# COMPACT_ATOMS: atom_id res chain seq x y z
N MET A 1 14.68 -3.23 -51.81
CA MET A 1 15.47 -3.89 -50.73
C MET A 1 15.34 -3.21 -49.35
N TYR A 2 14.90 -1.94 -49.28
CA TYR A 2 14.71 -1.19 -48.02
C TYR A 2 13.56 -1.61 -47.06
N PRO A 3 12.41 -2.17 -47.50
CA PRO A 3 11.29 -2.41 -46.58
C PRO A 3 11.43 -3.68 -45.71
N ALA A 4 12.32 -4.61 -46.08
CA ALA A 4 12.54 -5.84 -45.31
C ALA A 4 13.32 -5.59 -44.00
N ILE A 5 14.29 -4.66 -44.02
CA ILE A 5 15.18 -4.36 -42.88
C ILE A 5 14.41 -3.69 -41.74
N ILE A 6 13.46 -2.80 -42.06
CA ILE A 6 12.60 -2.11 -41.09
C ILE A 6 11.66 -3.11 -40.38
N ARG A 7 11.13 -4.09 -41.12
CA ARG A 7 10.21 -5.11 -40.58
C ARG A 7 10.91 -6.09 -39.62
N THR A 8 12.19 -6.39 -39.85
CA THR A 8 13.03 -7.18 -38.94
C THR A 8 13.46 -6.41 -37.69
N SER A 9 13.73 -5.09 -37.80
CA SER A 9 14.14 -4.29 -36.64
C SER A 9 13.00 -4.09 -35.63
N ASP A 10 11.75 -3.95 -36.10
CA ASP A 10 10.56 -3.90 -35.25
C ASP A 10 10.24 -5.24 -34.60
N LYS A 11 10.40 -6.36 -35.31
CA LYS A 11 10.26 -7.70 -34.72
C LYS A 11 11.32 -7.98 -33.66
N LEU A 12 12.56 -7.55 -33.88
CA LEU A 12 13.62 -7.67 -32.88
C LEU A 12 13.34 -6.78 -31.66
N ARG A 13 12.94 -5.52 -31.86
CA ARG A 13 12.59 -4.60 -30.77
C ARG A 13 11.42 -5.11 -29.92
N THR A 14 10.40 -5.69 -30.54
CA THR A 14 9.24 -6.28 -29.85
C THR A 14 9.62 -7.55 -29.08
N LEU A 15 10.47 -8.41 -29.65
CA LEU A 15 11.02 -9.58 -28.94
C LEU A 15 11.91 -9.18 -27.75
N PHE A 16 12.78 -8.17 -27.90
CA PHE A 16 13.59 -7.63 -26.81
C PHE A 16 12.72 -6.96 -25.73
N ALA A 17 11.67 -6.24 -26.11
CA ALA A 17 10.73 -5.63 -25.17
C ALA A 17 9.93 -6.68 -24.39
N ALA A 18 9.44 -7.73 -25.05
CA ALA A 18 8.76 -8.85 -24.41
C ALA A 18 9.67 -9.62 -23.44
N ASN A 19 10.93 -9.85 -23.84
CA ASN A 19 11.92 -10.51 -22.99
C ASN A 19 12.32 -9.65 -21.78
N ARG A 20 12.39 -8.32 -21.96
CA ARG A 20 12.63 -7.35 -20.87
C ARG A 20 11.45 -7.26 -19.91
N LEU A 21 10.21 -7.31 -20.41
CA LEU A 21 8.99 -7.36 -19.59
C LEU A 21 8.97 -8.65 -18.74
N LEU A 22 9.13 -9.82 -19.37
CA LEU A 22 9.17 -11.11 -18.68
C LEU A 22 10.30 -11.21 -17.66
N CYS A 23 11.50 -10.73 -18.00
CA CYS A 23 12.63 -10.73 -17.08
C CYS A 23 12.37 -9.79 -15.87
N ASN A 24 11.85 -8.58 -16.11
CA ASN A 24 11.50 -7.65 -15.05
C ASN A 24 10.41 -8.22 -14.13
N THR A 25 9.36 -8.81 -14.69
CA THR A 25 8.26 -9.42 -13.91
C THR A 25 8.75 -10.56 -13.03
N ARG A 26 9.66 -11.43 -13.52
CA ARG A 26 10.24 -12.52 -12.71
C ARG A 26 10.96 -12.00 -11.47
N TRP A 27 11.78 -10.96 -11.62
CA TRP A 27 12.50 -10.37 -10.48
C TRP A 27 11.57 -9.67 -9.50
N MET A 28 10.52 -9.02 -9.99
CA MET A 28 9.49 -8.45 -9.12
C MET A 28 8.78 -9.53 -8.30
N VAL A 29 8.41 -10.66 -8.92
CA VAL A 29 7.77 -11.77 -8.22
C VAL A 29 8.68 -12.39 -7.15
N ILE A 30 9.95 -12.62 -7.47
CA ILE A 30 10.92 -13.17 -6.50
C ILE A 30 11.14 -12.20 -5.34
N ALA A 31 11.34 -10.91 -5.64
CA ALA A 31 11.51 -9.87 -4.63
C ALA A 31 10.28 -9.78 -3.71
N GLU A 32 9.09 -9.83 -4.30
CA GLU A 32 7.84 -9.79 -3.54
C GLU A 32 7.69 -11.04 -2.65
N ALA A 33 8.01 -12.23 -3.17
CA ALA A 33 7.95 -13.48 -2.42
C ALA A 33 8.86 -13.47 -1.18
N ILE A 34 10.11 -12.99 -1.30
CA ILE A 34 11.04 -12.86 -0.18
C ILE A 34 10.48 -11.91 0.90
N ALA A 35 9.94 -10.77 0.47
CA ALA A 35 9.30 -9.81 1.36
C ALA A 35 8.06 -10.39 2.07
N LYS A 36 7.30 -11.29 1.40
CA LYS A 36 6.13 -11.95 2.02
C LYS A 36 6.51 -13.05 2.99
N VAL A 37 7.51 -13.87 2.69
CA VAL A 37 7.97 -14.93 3.61
C VAL A 37 8.47 -14.30 4.91
N SER A 38 9.28 -13.25 4.82
CA SER A 38 9.72 -12.51 6.02
C SER A 38 8.54 -11.89 6.78
N ARG A 39 7.51 -11.41 6.09
CA ARG A 39 6.30 -10.84 6.71
C ARG A 39 5.53 -11.89 7.53
N ILE A 40 5.39 -13.12 7.02
CA ILE A 40 4.76 -14.21 7.77
C ILE A 40 5.52 -14.46 9.09
N GLY A 41 6.85 -14.52 9.02
CA GLY A 41 7.71 -14.64 10.20
C GLY A 41 7.47 -13.51 11.22
N THR A 42 7.33 -12.27 10.76
CA THR A 42 7.04 -11.13 11.65
C THR A 42 5.68 -11.25 12.31
N VAL A 43 4.63 -11.67 11.59
CA VAL A 43 3.29 -11.85 12.17
C VAL A 43 3.32 -12.96 13.24
N ILE A 44 4.02 -14.06 12.97
CA ILE A 44 4.22 -15.16 13.94
C ILE A 44 5.00 -14.66 15.16
N ALA A 45 6.12 -13.97 14.97
CA ALA A 45 6.93 -13.46 16.07
C ALA A 45 6.16 -12.46 16.94
N MET A 46 5.44 -11.51 16.33
CA MET A 46 4.58 -10.58 17.06
C MET A 46 3.50 -11.31 17.86
N ALA A 47 2.84 -12.30 17.25
CA ALA A 47 1.79 -13.08 17.90
C ALA A 47 2.31 -14.01 19.02
N ALA A 48 3.55 -14.48 18.90
CA ALA A 48 4.20 -15.32 19.90
C ALA A 48 4.76 -14.52 21.08
N LEU A 49 5.35 -13.35 20.82
CA LEU A 49 6.13 -12.61 21.82
C LEU A 49 5.36 -11.43 22.46
N LEU A 50 4.41 -10.80 21.75
CA LEU A 50 3.63 -9.70 22.30
C LEU A 50 2.38 -10.21 23.01
N THR A 51 1.92 -9.50 24.05
CA THR A 51 0.55 -9.65 24.57
C THR A 51 -0.47 -9.20 23.52
N THR A 52 -1.75 -9.57 23.68
CA THR A 52 -2.82 -9.11 22.80
C THR A 52 -2.91 -7.58 22.78
N GLU A 53 -2.86 -6.95 23.95
CA GLU A 53 -2.84 -5.49 24.09
C GLU A 53 -1.63 -4.84 23.39
N ALA A 54 -0.41 -5.36 23.62
CA ALA A 54 0.81 -4.87 22.99
C ALA A 54 0.77 -5.01 21.46
N TYR A 55 0.22 -6.12 20.96
CA TYR A 55 -0.03 -6.33 19.53
C TYR A 55 -1.00 -5.25 18.99
N GLY A 56 -2.06 -4.94 19.73
CA GLY A 56 -2.99 -3.87 19.41
C GLY A 56 -2.28 -2.50 19.34
N LEU A 57 -1.47 -2.16 20.34
CA LEU A 57 -0.72 -0.89 20.35
C LEU A 57 0.26 -0.78 19.17
N ALA A 58 0.95 -1.87 18.84
CA ALA A 58 1.80 -1.96 17.66
C ALA A 58 1.01 -1.73 16.36
N ALA A 59 -0.14 -2.40 16.21
CA ALA A 59 -1.01 -2.25 15.06
C ALA A 59 -1.56 -0.81 14.94
N LEU A 60 -1.92 -0.18 16.06
CA LEU A 60 -2.39 1.19 16.10
C LEU A 60 -1.30 2.18 15.66
N SER A 61 -0.08 1.98 16.14
CA SER A 61 1.09 2.80 15.79
C SER A 61 1.44 2.67 14.30
N LEU A 62 1.45 1.43 13.79
CA LEU A 62 1.66 1.16 12.37
C LEU A 62 0.54 1.74 11.48
N MET A 63 -0.70 1.67 11.94
CA MET A 63 -1.85 2.20 11.21
C MET A 63 -1.72 3.71 11.01
N TRP A 64 -1.43 4.46 12.07
CA TRP A 64 -1.24 5.91 11.99
C TRP A 64 0.01 6.29 11.21
N LEU A 65 1.10 5.52 11.36
CA LEU A 65 2.29 5.72 10.55
C LEU A 65 1.98 5.59 9.05
N GLU A 66 1.25 4.56 8.63
CA GLU A 66 0.88 4.39 7.21
C GLU A 66 -0.11 5.47 6.73
N LEU A 67 -1.05 5.87 7.58
CA LEU A 67 -2.01 6.92 7.25
C LEU A 67 -1.32 8.28 7.05
N LEU A 68 -0.40 8.66 7.94
CA LEU A 68 0.34 9.92 7.86
C LEU A 68 1.44 9.90 6.78
N ARG A 69 2.01 8.73 6.50
CA ARG A 69 3.00 8.56 5.44
C ARG A 69 2.42 8.80 4.05
N VAL A 70 1.11 8.67 3.84
CA VAL A 70 0.50 8.92 2.51
C VAL A 70 0.79 10.32 1.99
N PHE A 71 0.83 11.31 2.89
CA PHE A 71 1.13 12.69 2.54
C PHE A 71 2.49 12.77 1.88
N THR A 72 3.50 12.09 2.43
CA THR A 72 4.87 12.06 1.88
C THR A 72 4.97 11.40 0.50
N ARG A 73 4.00 10.57 0.09
CA ARG A 73 3.96 9.97 -1.25
C ARG A 73 3.40 10.90 -2.31
N ALA A 74 2.66 11.93 -1.93
CA ALA A 74 2.16 12.97 -2.83
C ALA A 74 3.26 13.99 -3.22
N GLY A 75 4.49 13.54 -3.47
CA GLY A 75 5.59 14.38 -3.94
C GLY A 75 5.63 14.51 -5.46
N GLY A 76 6.51 15.38 -5.96
CA GLY A 76 6.72 15.64 -7.39
C GLY A 76 7.28 14.49 -8.24
N GLY A 77 7.39 13.28 -7.69
CA GLY A 77 8.06 12.14 -8.34
C GLY A 77 7.44 11.74 -9.68
N ALA A 78 6.10 11.73 -9.78
CA ALA A 78 5.42 11.42 -11.03
C ALA A 78 5.71 12.46 -12.14
N LEU A 79 5.90 13.73 -11.78
CA LEU A 79 6.30 14.77 -12.75
C LEU A 79 7.75 14.57 -13.21
N VAL A 80 8.66 14.18 -12.32
CA VAL A 80 10.06 13.82 -12.65
C VAL A 80 10.12 12.65 -13.63
N ILE A 81 9.23 11.66 -13.48
CA ILE A 81 9.15 10.50 -14.37
C ILE A 81 8.66 10.89 -15.78
N GLN A 82 7.77 11.88 -15.88
CA GLN A 82 7.08 12.23 -17.13
C GLN A 82 7.69 13.40 -17.89
N CYS A 83 8.43 14.30 -17.23
CA CYS A 83 8.93 15.53 -17.84
C CYS A 83 9.94 15.26 -18.98
N SER A 84 10.18 16.26 -19.83
CA SER A 84 11.19 16.18 -20.87
C SER A 84 12.62 16.19 -20.29
N GLU A 85 13.62 15.71 -21.04
CA GLU A 85 15.03 15.76 -20.62
C GLU A 85 15.53 17.19 -20.36
N GLN A 86 14.95 18.17 -21.05
CA GLN A 86 15.29 19.59 -20.88
C GLN A 86 14.75 20.16 -19.55
N GLU A 87 13.57 19.74 -19.13
CA GLU A 87 12.93 20.15 -17.87
C GLU A 87 13.45 19.36 -16.64
N LEU A 88 14.08 18.20 -16.86
CA LEU A 88 14.45 17.27 -15.79
C LEU A 88 15.24 17.94 -14.64
N PRO A 89 16.26 18.80 -14.88
CA PRO A 89 17.01 19.42 -13.79
C PRO A 89 16.18 20.32 -12.88
N THR A 90 15.27 21.12 -13.44
CA THR A 90 14.44 22.07 -12.69
C THR A 90 13.29 21.36 -11.97
N VAL A 91 12.64 20.39 -12.64
CA VAL A 91 11.56 19.59 -12.07
C VAL A 91 12.08 18.70 -10.92
N ALA A 92 13.24 18.06 -11.09
CA ALA A 92 13.83 17.22 -10.05
C ALA A 92 14.28 18.04 -8.83
N ALA A 93 14.79 19.26 -9.03
CA ALA A 93 15.11 20.17 -7.93
C ALA A 93 13.85 20.57 -7.15
N ALA A 94 12.78 20.97 -7.85
CA ALA A 94 11.50 21.30 -7.24
C ALA A 94 10.92 20.11 -6.45
N ALA A 95 10.89 18.91 -7.04
CA ALA A 95 10.41 17.70 -6.38
C ALA A 95 11.23 17.33 -5.13
N TRP A 96 12.55 17.51 -5.18
CA TRP A 96 13.43 17.27 -4.03
C TRP A 96 13.17 18.25 -2.88
N GLN A 97 13.07 19.55 -3.19
CA GLN A 97 12.76 20.59 -2.21
C GLN A 97 11.38 20.38 -1.56
N GLN A 98 10.39 20.01 -2.37
CA GLN A 98 9.07 19.64 -1.87
C GLN A 98 9.12 18.45 -0.94
N GLN A 99 9.89 17.41 -1.28
CA GLN A 99 9.99 16.22 -0.45
C GLN A 99 10.58 16.57 0.93
N TRP A 100 11.59 17.43 0.98
CA TRP A 100 12.12 17.96 2.24
C TRP A 100 11.10 18.74 3.03
N LEU A 101 10.45 19.73 2.42
CA LEU A 101 9.42 20.54 3.07
C LEU A 101 8.32 19.65 3.65
N LEU A 102 7.80 18.75 2.84
CA LEU A 102 6.74 17.82 3.22
C LEU A 102 7.16 16.90 4.35
N SER A 103 8.38 16.38 4.33
CA SER A 103 8.89 15.50 5.39
C SER A 103 9.04 16.25 6.71
N LEU A 104 9.56 17.49 6.68
CA LEU A 104 9.69 18.34 7.87
C LEU A 104 8.31 18.73 8.44
N VAL A 105 7.37 19.12 7.57
CA VAL A 105 5.99 19.42 7.98
C VAL A 105 5.32 18.18 8.58
N MET A 106 5.50 16.99 7.98
CA MET A 106 4.92 15.76 8.52
C MET A 106 5.53 15.32 9.84
N ILE A 107 6.81 15.58 10.07
CA ILE A 107 7.41 15.37 11.40
C ILE A 107 6.74 16.28 12.42
N ALA A 108 6.66 17.58 12.15
CA ALA A 108 6.03 18.53 13.06
C ALA A 108 4.57 18.15 13.33
N VAL A 109 3.78 17.93 12.28
CA VAL A 109 2.36 17.55 12.39
C VAL A 109 2.18 16.27 13.19
N GLN A 110 2.93 15.20 12.87
CA GLN A 110 2.82 13.93 13.59
C GLN A 110 3.26 14.07 15.05
N TRP A 111 4.29 14.86 15.33
CA TRP A 111 4.77 15.09 16.69
C TRP A 111 3.75 15.81 17.57
N TRP A 112 3.06 16.81 17.00
CA TRP A 112 2.01 17.57 17.67
C TRP A 112 0.70 16.76 17.83
N ILE A 113 0.34 15.96 16.82
CA ILE A 113 -0.88 15.15 16.85
C ILE A 113 -0.71 13.89 17.72
N ALA A 114 0.50 13.35 17.89
CA ALA A 114 0.78 12.16 18.68
C ALA A 114 0.16 12.17 20.11
N PRO A 115 0.34 13.21 20.95
CA PRO A 115 -0.31 13.26 22.27
C PRO A 115 -1.83 13.35 22.19
N LEU A 116 -2.38 14.03 21.17
CA LEU A 116 -3.83 14.10 20.97
C LEU A 116 -4.41 12.73 20.60
N LEU A 117 -3.71 11.96 19.78
CA LEU A 117 -4.09 10.59 19.45
C LEU A 117 -3.97 9.66 20.65
N ALA A 118 -2.89 9.77 21.43
CA ALA A 118 -2.73 9.00 22.66
C ALA A 118 -3.87 9.25 23.64
N ALA A 119 -4.29 10.52 23.81
CA ALA A 119 -5.47 10.87 24.60
C ALA A 119 -6.77 10.34 23.98
N PHE A 120 -6.94 10.46 22.65
CA PHE A 120 -8.13 9.96 21.95
C PHE A 120 -8.33 8.46 22.15
N TYR A 121 -7.27 7.66 22.05
CA TYR A 121 -7.31 6.20 22.23
C TYR A 121 -7.15 5.76 23.69
N GLU A 122 -6.96 6.68 24.63
CA GLU A 122 -6.70 6.39 26.05
C GLU A 122 -5.47 5.48 26.25
N ARG A 123 -4.43 5.70 25.44
CA ARG A 123 -3.15 4.95 25.48
C ARG A 123 -1.94 5.89 25.46
N PRO A 124 -1.38 6.27 26.62
CA PRO A 124 -0.27 7.22 26.69
C PRO A 124 0.99 6.72 25.98
N GLU A 125 1.18 5.40 25.87
CA GLU A 125 2.33 4.77 25.21
C GLU A 125 2.34 5.00 23.69
N LEU A 126 1.19 5.35 23.10
CA LEU A 126 1.08 5.62 21.67
C LEU A 126 1.88 6.87 21.25
N ALA A 127 1.89 7.91 22.09
CA ALA A 127 2.52 9.19 21.77
C ALA A 127 4.03 9.05 21.44
N PRO A 128 4.87 8.47 22.33
CA PRO A 128 6.29 8.33 22.04
C PRO A 128 6.57 7.43 20.82
N LEU A 129 5.74 6.40 20.59
CA LEU A 129 5.87 5.54 19.41
C LEU A 129 5.63 6.31 18.11
N LEU A 130 4.59 7.15 18.06
CA LEU A 130 4.30 7.98 16.90
C LEU A 130 5.35 9.07 16.68
N GLN A 131 5.85 9.71 17.74
CA GLN A 131 6.92 10.70 17.64
C GLN A 131 8.22 10.07 17.13
N LEU A 132 8.58 8.90 17.65
CA LEU A 132 9.76 8.17 17.18
C LEU A 132 9.60 7.74 15.70
N ALA A 133 8.41 7.25 15.34
CA ALA A 133 8.12 6.82 13.97
C ALA A 133 8.19 7.97 12.94
N SER A 134 7.91 9.21 13.33
CA SER A 134 7.97 10.35 12.42
C SER A 134 9.39 10.64 11.92
N LEU A 135 10.42 10.25 12.69
CA LEU A 135 11.82 10.40 12.27
C LEU A 135 12.13 9.65 10.97
N THR A 136 11.36 8.62 10.63
CA THR A 136 11.49 7.90 9.35
C THR A 136 11.31 8.82 8.14
N TYR A 137 10.58 9.93 8.27
CA TYR A 137 10.36 10.88 7.17
C TYR A 137 11.62 11.63 6.76
N LEU A 138 12.57 11.86 7.68
CA LEU A 138 13.84 12.55 7.36
C LEU A 138 14.70 11.79 6.35
N LEU A 139 14.54 10.47 6.29
CA LEU A 139 15.38 9.59 5.48
C LEU A 139 14.93 9.56 4.02
N TYR A 140 13.64 9.79 3.74
CA TYR A 140 13.10 9.65 2.41
C TYR A 140 13.60 10.70 1.38
N PRO A 141 13.67 12.01 1.71
CA PRO A 141 14.20 13.03 0.79
C PRO A 141 15.65 12.80 0.35
N LEU A 142 16.44 12.07 1.15
CA LEU A 142 17.87 11.81 0.86
C LEU A 142 18.08 11.02 -0.43
N VAL A 143 17.10 10.20 -0.81
CA VAL A 143 17.18 9.31 -1.98
C VAL A 143 15.99 9.44 -2.94
N SER A 144 15.04 10.35 -2.68
CA SER A 144 13.81 10.48 -3.47
C SER A 144 14.07 10.67 -4.97
N VAL A 145 14.97 11.59 -5.33
CA VAL A 145 15.34 11.83 -6.75
C VAL A 145 15.98 10.61 -7.38
N ARG A 146 16.83 9.88 -6.64
CA ARG A 146 17.46 8.63 -7.14
C ARG A 146 16.39 7.60 -7.47
N VAL A 147 15.40 7.44 -6.59
CA VAL A 147 14.25 6.56 -6.80
C VAL A 147 13.46 6.99 -8.04
N PHE A 148 13.15 8.28 -8.19
CA PHE A 148 12.40 8.79 -9.34
C PHE A 148 13.15 8.60 -10.67
N LEU A 149 14.46 8.83 -10.71
CA LEU A 149 15.30 8.60 -11.90
C LEU A 149 15.41 7.10 -12.24
N LEU A 150 15.44 6.23 -11.23
CA LEU A 150 15.43 4.78 -11.43
C LEU A 150 14.10 4.31 -12.03
N GLN A 151 12.99 4.90 -11.58
CA GLN A 151 11.66 4.64 -12.13
C GLN A 151 11.53 5.20 -13.56
N ARG A 152 12.01 6.42 -13.81
CA ARG A 152 12.07 7.07 -15.13
C ARG A 152 12.84 6.23 -16.15
N SER A 153 13.99 5.69 -15.76
CA SER A 153 14.83 4.83 -16.62
C SER A 153 14.28 3.41 -16.80
N ASN A 154 13.10 3.12 -16.23
CA ASN A 154 12.44 1.81 -16.28
C ASN A 154 13.31 0.66 -15.75
N ALA A 155 14.16 0.96 -14.75
CA ALA A 155 15.00 -0.02 -14.07
C ALA A 155 14.24 -0.72 -12.93
N MET A 156 13.06 -1.27 -13.24
CA MET A 156 12.12 -1.84 -12.27
C MET A 156 12.70 -3.01 -11.49
N LYS A 157 13.61 -3.80 -12.08
CA LYS A 157 14.35 -4.86 -11.39
C LYS A 157 15.13 -4.30 -10.19
N SER A 158 15.93 -3.26 -10.41
CA SER A 158 16.76 -2.65 -9.36
C SER A 158 15.90 -2.03 -8.27
N TYR A 159 14.81 -1.34 -8.67
CA TYR A 159 13.85 -0.77 -7.74
C TYR A 159 13.17 -1.83 -6.87
N ALA A 160 12.69 -2.92 -7.48
CA ALA A 160 12.00 -4.00 -6.78
C ALA A 160 12.92 -4.74 -5.80
N LEU A 161 14.15 -5.07 -6.21
CA LEU A 161 15.13 -5.72 -5.33
C LEU A 161 15.52 -4.82 -4.15
N ALA A 162 15.79 -3.53 -4.40
CA ALA A 162 16.10 -2.57 -3.35
C ALA A 162 14.93 -2.42 -2.37
N SER A 163 13.71 -2.33 -2.88
CA SER A 163 12.50 -2.19 -2.05
C SER A 163 12.23 -3.45 -1.21
N SER A 164 12.38 -4.63 -1.81
CA SER A 164 12.23 -5.91 -1.11
C SER A 164 13.27 -6.09 -0.01
N LEU A 165 14.51 -5.65 -0.23
CA LEU A 165 15.55 -5.68 0.79
C LEU A 165 15.19 -4.80 1.99
N SER A 166 14.65 -3.60 1.77
CA SER A 166 14.18 -2.73 2.86
C SER A 166 12.98 -3.32 3.60
N ILE A 167 12.02 -3.93 2.91
CA ILE A 167 10.87 -4.61 3.55
C ILE A 167 11.36 -5.82 4.35
N SER A 168 12.30 -6.59 3.82
CA SER A 168 12.88 -7.72 4.52
C SER A 168 13.67 -7.27 5.75
N ALA A 169 14.40 -6.15 5.65
CA ALA A 169 15.08 -5.54 6.80
C ALA A 169 14.10 -5.10 7.89
N ASP A 170 12.97 -4.49 7.53
CA ASP A 170 11.87 -4.16 8.47
C ASP A 170 11.36 -5.41 9.20
N ASN A 171 11.04 -6.45 8.46
CA ASN A 171 10.48 -7.69 9.00
C ASN A 171 11.50 -8.41 9.92
N LEU A 172 12.74 -8.56 9.47
CA LEU A 172 13.81 -9.25 10.20
C LEU A 172 14.26 -8.44 11.43
N ALA A 173 14.37 -7.11 11.32
CA ALA A 173 14.66 -6.26 12.46
C ALA A 173 13.54 -6.32 13.50
N THR A 174 12.27 -6.35 13.08
CA THR A 174 11.14 -6.52 14.02
C THR A 174 11.29 -7.83 14.81
N ILE A 175 11.56 -8.95 14.12
CA ILE A 175 11.77 -10.26 14.77
C ILE A 175 12.94 -10.21 15.75
N GLY A 176 14.11 -9.71 15.30
CA GLY A 176 15.32 -9.65 16.11
C GLY A 176 15.16 -8.78 17.36
N LEU A 177 14.51 -7.61 17.23
CA LEU A 177 14.29 -6.70 18.35
C LEU A 177 13.22 -7.22 19.33
N LEU A 178 12.20 -7.93 18.84
CA LEU A 178 11.24 -8.62 19.71
C LEU A 178 11.92 -9.71 20.55
N ILE A 179 12.79 -10.51 19.93
CA ILE A 179 13.60 -11.51 20.64
C ILE A 179 14.53 -10.83 21.66
N GLY A 180 15.05 -9.64 21.32
CA GLY A 180 15.85 -8.80 22.21
C GLY A 180 15.07 -8.13 23.34
N GLY A 181 13.74 -8.30 23.43
CA GLY A 181 12.92 -7.81 24.54
C GLY A 181 12.48 -6.34 24.44
N LEU A 182 12.55 -5.70 23.26
CA LEU A 182 12.11 -4.30 23.08
C LEU A 182 10.58 -4.15 22.93
N ASP A 183 9.82 -5.24 23.07
CA ASP A 183 8.36 -5.27 23.05
C ASP A 183 7.75 -4.47 21.87
N VAL A 184 6.75 -3.62 22.09
CA VAL A 184 6.08 -2.82 21.04
C VAL A 184 7.04 -1.89 20.30
N ALA A 185 8.05 -1.34 20.99
CA ALA A 185 9.02 -0.42 20.39
C ALA A 185 9.84 -1.09 19.28
N SER A 186 10.00 -2.42 19.33
CA SER A 186 10.65 -3.22 18.29
C SER A 186 10.13 -2.91 16.89
N VAL A 187 8.80 -2.72 16.77
CA VAL A 187 8.14 -2.46 15.49
C VAL A 187 8.51 -1.08 14.94
N ILE A 188 8.66 -0.07 15.80
CA ILE A 188 9.00 1.29 15.37
C ILE A 188 10.50 1.42 15.06
N TYR A 189 11.36 0.85 15.89
CA TYR A 189 12.80 0.79 15.62
C TYR A 189 13.09 0.04 14.31
N ALA A 190 12.38 -1.05 14.03
CA ALA A 190 12.48 -1.75 12.77
C ALA A 190 12.14 -0.86 11.55
N LYS A 191 11.13 0.03 11.66
CA LYS A 191 10.82 1.00 10.60
C LYS A 191 11.95 1.99 10.35
N ILE A 192 12.63 2.43 11.42
CA ILE A 192 13.80 3.32 11.32
C ILE A 192 14.96 2.59 10.65
N ILE A 193 15.26 1.37 11.07
CA ILE A 193 16.29 0.52 10.46
C ILE A 193 15.99 0.29 8.99
N ALA A 194 14.75 -0.05 8.64
CA ALA A 194 14.33 -0.25 7.26
C ALA A 194 14.47 1.00 6.40
N ALA A 195 14.14 2.17 6.95
CA ALA A 195 14.33 3.45 6.27
C ALA A 195 15.83 3.79 6.11
N ALA A 196 16.68 3.44 7.07
CA ALA A 196 18.13 3.60 6.94
C ALA A 196 18.69 2.65 5.86
N VAL A 197 18.28 1.38 5.86
CA VAL A 197 18.62 0.41 4.81
C VAL A 197 18.16 0.90 3.45
N TRP A 198 16.94 1.46 3.35
CA TRP A 198 16.43 2.09 2.13
C TRP A 198 17.39 3.17 1.62
N VAL A 199 17.81 4.11 2.47
CA VAL A 199 18.77 5.14 2.09
C VAL A 199 20.10 4.53 1.64
N LEU A 200 20.67 3.60 2.41
CA LEU A 200 21.95 2.97 2.08
C LEU A 200 21.92 2.22 0.75
N VAL A 201 20.82 1.55 0.45
CA VAL A 201 20.64 0.83 -0.81
C VAL A 201 20.47 1.81 -1.97
N PHE A 202 19.57 2.79 -1.85
CA PHE A 202 19.27 3.71 -2.95
C PHE A 202 20.35 4.76 -3.20
N MET A 203 21.19 5.08 -2.22
CA MET A 203 22.35 5.98 -2.39
C MET A 203 23.34 5.49 -3.45
N ARG A 204 23.36 4.18 -3.76
CA ARG A 204 24.25 3.60 -4.78
C ARG A 204 23.82 3.91 -6.22
N PHE A 205 22.57 4.31 -6.45
CA PHE A 205 22.08 4.63 -7.79
C PHE A 205 22.37 6.08 -8.17
N PRO A 206 22.58 6.40 -9.46
CA PRO A 206 22.93 7.76 -9.89
C PRO A 206 21.86 8.81 -9.52
N SER A 207 22.33 10.03 -9.25
CA SER A 207 21.51 11.21 -8.94
C SER A 207 22.00 12.40 -9.74
N LEU A 208 21.17 13.43 -9.86
CA LEU A 208 21.64 14.78 -10.19
C LEU A 208 22.53 15.32 -9.08
N SER A 209 23.44 16.24 -9.44
CA SER A 209 24.33 16.89 -8.49
C SER A 209 23.55 17.66 -7.42
N LEU A 210 24.08 17.72 -6.19
CA LEU A 210 23.43 18.47 -5.11
C LEU A 210 23.27 19.96 -5.48
N ARG A 211 24.24 20.53 -6.20
CA ARG A 211 24.18 21.90 -6.74
C ARG A 211 23.01 22.12 -7.68
N THR A 212 22.60 21.08 -8.43
CA THR A 212 21.41 21.14 -9.29
C THR A 212 20.14 21.10 -8.46
N LEU A 213 20.07 20.21 -7.47
CA LEU A 213 18.88 19.98 -6.66
C LEU A 213 18.55 21.14 -5.71
N THR A 214 19.56 21.89 -5.27
CA THR A 214 19.37 23.05 -4.40
C THR A 214 18.96 24.32 -5.16
N ARG A 215 18.98 24.32 -6.50
CA ARG A 215 18.52 25.46 -7.30
C ARG A 215 17.00 25.59 -7.20
N CYS A 216 16.56 26.63 -6.49
CA CYS A 216 15.15 26.93 -6.34
C CYS A 216 14.59 27.59 -7.61
N ASN A 217 13.47 27.06 -8.09
CA ASN A 217 12.64 27.68 -9.11
C ASN A 217 11.20 27.68 -8.58
N GLY A 218 10.73 28.84 -8.10
CA GLY A 218 9.41 28.97 -7.46
C GLY A 218 8.25 28.58 -8.39
N THR A 219 8.36 28.86 -9.69
CA THR A 219 7.35 28.49 -10.69
C THR A 219 7.22 26.98 -10.81
N GLU A 220 8.35 26.27 -10.95
CA GLU A 220 8.35 24.81 -11.01
C GLU A 220 7.95 24.17 -9.69
N PHE A 221 8.28 24.80 -8.55
CA PHE A 221 7.80 24.37 -7.24
C PHE A 221 6.28 24.41 -7.15
N ILE A 222 5.63 25.51 -7.57
CA ILE A 222 4.17 25.63 -7.55
C ILE A 222 3.53 24.66 -8.55
N ARG A 223 4.05 24.57 -9.78
CA ARG A 223 3.58 23.63 -10.82
C ARG A 223 3.59 22.20 -10.29
N THR A 224 4.69 21.80 -9.66
CA THR A 224 4.83 20.45 -9.10
C THR A 224 3.89 20.25 -7.92
N ALA A 225 3.67 21.27 -7.07
CA ALA A 225 2.78 21.17 -5.89
C ALA A 225 1.32 20.96 -6.29
N ILE A 226 0.85 21.70 -7.31
CA ILE A 226 -0.50 21.56 -7.85
C ILE A 226 -0.70 20.16 -8.44
N PHE A 227 0.29 19.64 -9.16
CA PHE A 227 0.23 18.29 -9.72
C PHE A 227 0.11 17.23 -8.61
N SER A 228 0.98 17.31 -7.61
CA SER A 228 0.99 16.45 -6.43
C SER A 228 -0.33 16.41 -5.67
N GLY A 229 -0.99 17.57 -5.50
CA GLY A 229 -2.28 17.66 -4.79
C GLY A 229 -3.42 16.87 -5.46
N LYS A 230 -3.41 16.73 -6.79
CA LYS A 230 -4.45 15.99 -7.52
C LYS A 230 -4.43 14.48 -7.25
N VAL A 231 -3.24 13.92 -7.04
CA VAL A 231 -3.05 12.47 -6.80
C VAL A 231 -3.33 12.13 -5.33
N PHE A 232 -3.06 13.08 -4.43
CA PHE A 232 -3.19 12.90 -2.99
C PHE A 232 -4.60 12.47 -2.54
N GLY A 233 -5.66 13.12 -3.03
CA GLY A 233 -7.03 12.86 -2.58
C GLY A 233 -7.46 11.40 -2.78
N THR A 234 -7.10 10.80 -3.91
CA THR A 234 -7.45 9.40 -4.22
C THR A 234 -6.72 8.41 -3.31
N GLU A 235 -5.43 8.63 -3.07
CA GLU A 235 -4.66 7.75 -2.17
C GLU A 235 -5.08 7.92 -0.71
N LEU A 236 -5.44 9.14 -0.27
CA LEU A 236 -5.98 9.37 1.07
C LEU A 236 -7.29 8.62 1.30
N VAL A 237 -8.25 8.73 0.38
CA VAL A 237 -9.54 8.02 0.50
C VAL A 237 -9.33 6.51 0.47
N ARG A 238 -8.43 6.01 -0.38
CA ARG A 238 -8.12 4.58 -0.47
C ARG A 238 -7.49 4.04 0.81
N LEU A 239 -6.54 4.74 1.41
CA LEU A 239 -5.95 4.34 2.70
C LEU A 239 -6.93 4.51 3.85
N GLY A 240 -7.70 5.59 3.87
CA GLY A 240 -8.80 5.77 4.80
C GLY A 240 -9.75 4.58 4.76
N ARG A 241 -10.18 4.14 3.57
CA ARG A 241 -11.02 2.95 3.39
C ARG A 241 -10.36 1.70 3.96
N PHE A 242 -9.06 1.53 3.73
CA PHE A 242 -8.32 0.34 4.19
C PHE A 242 -8.13 0.32 5.71
N GLN A 243 -8.08 1.49 6.37
CA GLN A 243 -7.78 1.63 7.79
C GLN A 243 -8.99 2.06 8.65
N ALA A 244 -10.14 2.36 8.04
CA ALA A 244 -11.32 2.92 8.71
C ALA A 244 -11.79 2.06 9.89
N ASP A 245 -11.87 0.75 9.67
CA ASP A 245 -12.18 -0.26 10.68
C ASP A 245 -11.18 -0.25 11.84
N LEU A 246 -9.87 -0.19 11.59
CA LEU A 246 -8.86 -0.13 12.66
C LEU A 246 -8.89 1.20 13.43
N ILE A 247 -9.12 2.32 12.76
CA ILE A 247 -9.23 3.64 13.39
C ILE A 247 -10.41 3.64 14.38
N ILE A 248 -11.57 3.16 13.93
CA ILE A 248 -12.78 3.16 14.75
C ILE A 248 -12.72 2.07 15.82
N ALA A 249 -12.25 0.87 15.47
CA ALA A 249 -12.06 -0.23 16.42
C ALA A 249 -11.07 0.11 17.53
N GLY A 250 -10.02 0.88 17.23
CA GLY A 250 -9.06 1.33 18.24
C GLY A 250 -9.70 2.16 19.35
N LYS A 251 -10.78 2.89 19.04
CA LYS A 251 -11.52 3.69 20.00
C LYS A 251 -12.66 2.93 20.68
N LEU A 252 -13.37 2.08 19.93
CA LEU A 252 -14.56 1.40 20.44
C LEU A 252 -14.26 0.14 21.27
N LEU A 253 -13.19 -0.58 20.92
CA LEU A 253 -12.85 -1.84 21.57
C LEU A 253 -11.89 -1.61 22.74
N SER A 254 -12.00 -2.46 23.77
CA SER A 254 -11.00 -2.51 24.83
C SER A 254 -9.62 -2.89 24.28
N PRO A 255 -8.51 -2.62 25.01
CA PRO A 255 -7.18 -2.85 24.47
C PRO A 255 -6.89 -4.28 23.99
N GLU A 256 -7.36 -5.27 24.74
CA GLU A 256 -7.24 -6.68 24.42
C GLU A 256 -8.09 -7.08 23.21
N PHE A 257 -9.33 -6.60 23.15
CA PHE A 257 -10.26 -6.85 22.04
C PHE A 257 -9.77 -6.21 20.73
N PHE A 258 -9.25 -4.99 20.80
CA PHE A 258 -8.61 -4.35 19.65
C PHE A 258 -7.36 -5.12 19.20
N GLY A 259 -6.59 -5.65 20.15
CA GLY A 259 -5.46 -6.53 19.88
C GLY A 259 -5.84 -7.79 19.10
N LEU A 260 -6.88 -8.49 19.58
CA LEU A 260 -7.42 -9.67 18.94
C LEU A 260 -7.95 -9.38 17.52
N TYR A 261 -8.70 -8.28 17.38
CA TYR A 261 -9.22 -7.81 16.09
C TYR A 261 -8.10 -7.44 15.12
N SER A 262 -7.08 -6.71 15.59
CA SER A 262 -5.93 -6.29 14.79
C SER A 262 -5.08 -7.47 14.32
N PHE A 263 -4.88 -8.46 15.20
CA PHE A 263 -4.27 -9.74 14.83
C PHE A 263 -5.09 -10.42 13.73
N ALA A 264 -6.41 -10.55 13.93
CA ALA A 264 -7.27 -11.21 12.96
C ALA A 264 -7.22 -10.53 11.58
N LYS A 265 -7.25 -9.20 11.56
CA LYS A 265 -7.12 -8.42 10.32
C LYS A 265 -5.77 -8.64 9.64
N ASN A 266 -4.67 -8.64 10.40
CA ASN A 266 -3.33 -8.85 9.84
C ASN A 266 -3.14 -10.29 9.32
N ALA A 267 -3.60 -11.29 10.06
CA ALA A 267 -3.48 -12.71 9.73
C ALA A 267 -4.41 -13.13 8.58
N GLY A 268 -5.57 -12.50 8.43
CA GLY A 268 -6.52 -12.74 7.34
C GLY A 268 -6.29 -11.83 6.15
N VAL A 269 -6.74 -10.58 6.28
CA VAL A 269 -6.76 -9.57 5.20
C VAL A 269 -5.36 -9.15 4.80
N GLY A 270 -4.45 -8.96 5.77
CA GLY A 270 -3.08 -8.49 5.49
C GLY A 270 -2.28 -9.42 4.56
N LEU A 271 -2.38 -10.73 4.78
CA LEU A 271 -1.74 -11.75 3.93
C LEU A 271 -2.40 -11.82 2.55
N GLY A 272 -3.73 -11.87 2.48
CA GLY A 272 -4.46 -11.96 1.22
C GLY A 272 -4.36 -10.70 0.35
N GLN A 273 -4.39 -9.50 0.95
CA GLN A 273 -4.26 -8.23 0.22
C GLN A 273 -2.90 -8.10 -0.48
N SER A 274 -1.84 -8.67 0.11
CA SER A 274 -0.52 -8.69 -0.52
C SER A 274 -0.54 -9.48 -1.84
N LEU A 275 -1.26 -10.60 -1.89
CA LEU A 275 -1.45 -11.37 -3.12
C LEU A 275 -2.27 -10.57 -4.13
N THR A 276 -3.38 -9.96 -3.70
CA THR A 276 -4.21 -9.08 -4.54
C THR A 276 -3.38 -7.98 -5.19
N ASN A 277 -2.56 -7.27 -4.42
CA ASN A 277 -1.72 -6.18 -4.93
C ASN A 277 -0.69 -6.67 -5.96
N ALA A 278 -0.09 -7.85 -5.75
CA ALA A 278 0.87 -8.43 -6.69
C ALA A 278 0.19 -8.80 -8.02
N PHE A 279 -0.96 -9.46 -7.97
CA PHE A 279 -1.70 -9.86 -9.18
C PHE A 279 -2.24 -8.65 -9.94
N LEU A 280 -2.87 -7.70 -9.25
CA LEU A 280 -3.38 -6.48 -9.87
C LEU A 280 -2.24 -5.64 -10.45
N GLY A 281 -1.14 -5.45 -9.70
CA GLY A 281 0.03 -4.72 -10.18
C GLY A 281 0.67 -5.34 -11.43
N GLY A 282 0.73 -6.68 -11.50
CA GLY A 282 1.19 -7.41 -12.69
C GLY A 282 0.21 -7.35 -13.87
N LEU A 283 -1.10 -7.24 -13.60
CA LEU A 283 -2.14 -7.20 -14.62
C LEU A 283 -2.29 -5.80 -15.25
N ALA A 284 -1.99 -4.73 -14.51
CA ALA A 284 -2.19 -3.35 -14.97
C ALA A 284 -1.52 -3.03 -16.33
N PRO A 285 -0.25 -3.42 -16.61
CA PRO A 285 0.38 -3.14 -17.91
C PRO A 285 -0.33 -3.84 -19.08
N TYR A 286 -0.78 -5.09 -18.88
CA TYR A 286 -1.54 -5.84 -19.88
C TYR A 286 -2.86 -5.14 -20.22
N LEU A 287 -3.61 -4.71 -19.19
CA LEU A 287 -4.86 -3.99 -19.40
C LEU A 287 -4.64 -2.68 -20.16
N ALA A 288 -3.62 -1.91 -19.79
CA ALA A 288 -3.28 -0.67 -20.49
C ALA A 288 -2.91 -0.90 -21.97
N GLU A 289 -2.25 -2.02 -22.28
CA GLU A 289 -1.93 -2.40 -23.67
C GLU A 289 -3.18 -2.77 -24.48
N GLN A 290 -4.05 -3.60 -23.92
CA GLN A 290 -5.30 -4.00 -24.59
C GLN A 290 -6.21 -2.80 -24.87
N TYR A 291 -6.25 -1.82 -23.97
CA TYR A 291 -6.97 -0.56 -24.19
C TYR A 291 -6.38 0.28 -25.34
N ARG A 292 -5.05 0.34 -25.46
CA ARG A 292 -4.40 1.01 -26.61
C ARG A 292 -4.68 0.31 -27.93
N GLN A 293 -4.82 -1.02 -27.91
CA GLN A 293 -5.16 -1.85 -29.07
C GLN A 293 -6.68 -1.94 -29.34
N GLN A 294 -7.49 -1.09 -28.68
CA GLN A 294 -8.95 -1.05 -28.82
C GLN A 294 -9.64 -2.41 -28.53
N SER A 295 -8.99 -3.26 -27.73
CA SER A 295 -9.44 -4.61 -27.36
C SER A 295 -10.02 -4.64 -25.94
N ALA A 296 -10.91 -3.69 -25.63
CA ALA A 296 -11.46 -3.48 -24.28
C ALA A 296 -12.17 -4.74 -23.74
N VAL A 297 -12.90 -5.47 -24.58
CA VAL A 297 -13.61 -6.70 -24.21
C VAL A 297 -12.66 -7.78 -23.66
N LEU A 298 -11.49 -7.96 -24.29
CA LEU A 298 -10.47 -8.91 -23.82
C LEU A 298 -9.85 -8.46 -22.50
N ALA A 299 -9.60 -7.16 -22.34
CA ALA A 299 -9.11 -6.59 -21.08
C ALA A 299 -10.10 -6.86 -19.94
N HIS A 300 -11.40 -6.64 -20.19
CA HIS A 300 -12.47 -6.87 -19.21
C HIS A 300 -12.60 -8.33 -18.82
N ALA A 301 -12.64 -9.22 -19.81
CA ALA A 301 -12.75 -10.66 -19.58
C ALA A 301 -11.57 -11.16 -18.75
N LYS A 302 -10.35 -10.69 -19.04
CA LYS A 302 -9.15 -11.06 -18.28
C LYS A 302 -9.20 -10.52 -16.85
N LEU A 303 -9.56 -9.25 -16.65
CA LEU A 303 -9.70 -8.65 -15.33
C LEU A 303 -10.73 -9.42 -14.48
N GLN A 304 -11.90 -9.70 -15.03
CA GLN A 304 -12.94 -10.46 -14.33
C GLN A 304 -12.50 -11.90 -14.01
N SER A 305 -11.82 -12.57 -14.95
CA SER A 305 -11.29 -13.92 -14.74
C SER A 305 -10.27 -13.96 -13.61
N VAL A 306 -9.31 -13.04 -13.60
CA VAL A 306 -8.29 -12.96 -12.54
C VAL A 306 -8.92 -12.58 -11.20
N SER A 307 -9.81 -11.60 -11.15
CA SER A 307 -10.50 -11.24 -9.91
C SER A 307 -11.35 -12.37 -9.35
N ARG A 308 -12.06 -13.14 -10.19
CA ARG A 308 -12.81 -14.33 -9.73
C ARG A 308 -11.89 -15.44 -9.21
N ALA A 309 -10.72 -15.65 -9.84
CA ALA A 309 -9.74 -16.61 -9.35
C ALA A 309 -9.18 -16.21 -7.98
N ILE A 310 -8.86 -14.93 -7.77
CA ILE A 310 -8.40 -14.43 -6.46
C ILE A 310 -9.53 -14.49 -5.43
N ALA A 311 -10.78 -14.16 -5.80
CA ALA A 311 -11.92 -14.33 -4.92
C ALA A 311 -12.11 -15.79 -4.47
N LEU A 312 -11.91 -16.76 -5.37
CA LEU A 312 -11.90 -18.18 -5.01
C LEU A 312 -10.77 -18.52 -4.04
N LEU A 313 -9.57 -17.94 -4.20
CA LEU A 313 -8.48 -18.13 -3.23
C LEU A 313 -8.85 -17.60 -1.84
N PHE A 314 -9.56 -16.48 -1.73
CA PHE A 314 -10.08 -15.99 -0.44
C PHE A 314 -11.12 -16.93 0.16
N LEU A 315 -12.01 -17.53 -0.65
CA LEU A 315 -12.95 -18.54 -0.18
C LEU A 315 -12.24 -19.79 0.34
N LEU A 316 -11.22 -20.27 -0.37
CA LEU A 316 -10.37 -21.37 0.08
C LEU A 316 -9.59 -21.00 1.34
N GLN A 317 -9.11 -19.77 1.45
CA GLN A 317 -8.43 -19.27 2.65
C GLN A 317 -9.35 -19.33 3.86
N ILE A 318 -10.62 -18.90 3.74
CA ILE A 318 -11.62 -18.94 4.82
C ILE A 318 -11.75 -20.37 5.38
N LEU A 319 -11.84 -21.37 4.50
CA LEU A 319 -11.92 -22.78 4.90
C LEU A 319 -10.62 -23.27 5.56
N ALA A 320 -9.48 -22.74 5.15
CA ALA A 320 -8.17 -23.11 5.69
C ALA A 320 -7.84 -22.42 7.03
N VAL A 321 -8.57 -21.35 7.43
CA VAL A 321 -8.28 -20.56 8.65
C VAL A 321 -8.10 -21.42 9.90
N PRO A 322 -9.03 -22.33 10.25
CA PRO A 322 -8.88 -23.12 11.47
C PRO A 322 -7.61 -23.96 11.48
N VAL A 323 -7.19 -24.46 10.31
CA VAL A 323 -6.01 -25.32 10.16
C VAL A 323 -4.73 -24.51 10.27
N TYR A 324 -4.57 -23.47 9.45
CA TYR A 324 -3.30 -22.75 9.44
C TYR A 324 -3.13 -21.87 10.69
N LEU A 325 -4.20 -21.35 11.29
CA LEU A 325 -4.05 -20.59 12.53
C LEU A 325 -3.56 -21.47 13.67
N TYR A 326 -4.12 -22.67 13.79
CA TYR A 326 -3.67 -23.63 14.80
C TYR A 326 -2.20 -24.02 14.58
N ILE A 327 -1.80 -24.32 13.35
CA ILE A 327 -0.41 -24.71 13.02
C ILE A 327 0.57 -23.56 13.28
N LEU A 328 0.23 -22.33 12.90
CA LEU A 328 1.17 -21.20 12.94
C LEU A 328 1.19 -20.46 14.28
N PHE A 329 0.08 -20.45 15.02
CA PHE A 329 -0.09 -19.61 16.21
C PHE A 329 -0.54 -20.38 17.47
N GLY A 330 -0.89 -21.66 17.34
CA GLY A 330 -1.35 -22.51 18.44
C GLY A 330 -2.67 -22.04 19.07
N ASP A 331 -2.97 -22.56 20.26
CA ASP A 331 -4.23 -22.32 20.96
C ASP A 331 -4.42 -20.88 21.44
N ARG A 332 -3.31 -20.14 21.59
CA ARG A 332 -3.29 -18.75 22.10
C ARG A 332 -4.20 -17.81 21.30
N TRP A 333 -4.29 -18.02 19.98
CA TRP A 333 -5.06 -17.17 19.07
C TRP A 333 -6.31 -17.86 18.52
N SER A 334 -6.75 -18.95 19.15
CA SER A 334 -7.94 -19.70 18.75
C SER A 334 -9.21 -18.83 18.72
N ALA A 335 -9.36 -17.90 19.67
CA ALA A 335 -10.47 -16.95 19.71
C ALA A 335 -10.52 -16.02 18.48
N ALA A 336 -9.40 -15.85 17.76
CA ALA A 336 -9.35 -15.04 16.54
C ALA A 336 -9.83 -15.78 15.29
N VAL A 337 -9.95 -17.12 15.31
CA VAL A 337 -10.38 -17.94 14.17
C VAL A 337 -11.66 -17.40 13.51
N PRO A 338 -12.79 -17.21 14.22
CA PRO A 338 -14.01 -16.69 13.61
C PRO A 338 -13.83 -15.27 13.07
N LEU A 339 -13.02 -14.44 13.74
CA LEU A 339 -12.73 -13.07 13.29
C LEU A 339 -11.94 -13.06 11.99
N VAL A 340 -10.93 -13.92 11.85
CA VAL A 340 -10.13 -14.06 10.62
C VAL A 340 -11.02 -14.52 9.47
N MET A 341 -11.88 -15.51 9.69
CA MET A 341 -12.83 -15.97 8.69
C MET A 341 -13.75 -14.85 8.20
N LEU A 342 -14.37 -14.10 9.14
CA LEU A 342 -15.23 -12.97 8.80
C LEU A 342 -14.48 -11.88 8.05
N LEU A 343 -13.30 -11.48 8.52
CA LEU A 343 -12.51 -10.43 7.88
C LEU A 343 -11.99 -10.85 6.50
N CYS A 344 -11.67 -12.13 6.27
CA CYS A 344 -11.35 -12.63 4.94
C CYS A 344 -12.51 -12.45 3.95
N THR A 345 -13.78 -12.51 4.39
CA THR A 345 -14.92 -12.22 3.49
C THR A 345 -14.93 -10.76 3.01
N THR A 346 -14.47 -9.82 3.85
CA THR A 346 -14.37 -8.38 3.51
C THR A 346 -13.38 -8.11 2.38
N ALA A 347 -12.37 -8.97 2.25
CA ALA A 347 -11.34 -8.84 1.23
C ALA A 347 -11.89 -9.11 -0.19
N ILE A 348 -13.00 -9.86 -0.32
CA ILE A 348 -13.60 -10.19 -1.62
C ILE A 348 -14.24 -8.95 -2.26
N PRO A 349 -15.18 -8.22 -1.61
CA PRO A 349 -15.65 -6.94 -2.15
C PRO A 349 -14.53 -5.91 -2.34
N ALA A 350 -13.56 -5.87 -1.42
CA ALA A 350 -12.39 -5.00 -1.52
C ALA A 350 -11.58 -5.25 -2.80
N LEU A 351 -11.38 -6.51 -3.18
CA LEU A 351 -10.71 -6.90 -4.42
C LEU A 351 -11.45 -6.36 -5.65
N PHE A 352 -12.78 -6.48 -5.69
CA PHE A 352 -13.57 -6.01 -6.85
C PHE A 352 -13.58 -4.49 -6.97
N ILE A 353 -13.63 -3.75 -5.86
CA ILE A 353 -13.52 -2.29 -5.90
C ILE A 353 -12.12 -1.85 -6.36
N ASP A 354 -11.05 -2.49 -5.88
CA ASP A 354 -9.67 -2.17 -6.27
C ASP A 354 -9.40 -2.52 -7.75
N ALA A 355 -9.88 -3.68 -8.22
CA ALA A 355 -9.82 -4.08 -9.63
C ALA A 355 -10.57 -3.09 -10.54
N THR A 356 -11.74 -2.62 -10.11
CA THR A 356 -12.54 -1.63 -10.85
C THR A 356 -11.86 -0.25 -10.83
N GLY A 357 -11.29 0.15 -9.70
CA GLY A 357 -10.50 1.39 -9.58
C GLY A 357 -9.31 1.38 -10.54
N MET A 358 -8.57 0.28 -10.62
CA MET A 358 -7.49 0.11 -11.60
C MET A 358 -7.95 0.32 -13.05
N LEU A 359 -9.10 -0.26 -13.41
CA LEU A 359 -9.68 -0.10 -14.74
C LEU A 359 -10.04 1.37 -15.03
N LEU A 360 -10.63 2.06 -14.05
CA LEU A 360 -10.97 3.48 -14.16
C LEU A 360 -9.73 4.37 -14.33
N ARG A 361 -8.63 4.08 -13.63
CA ARG A 361 -7.34 4.78 -13.84
C ARG A 361 -6.85 4.62 -15.28
N ILE A 362 -6.93 3.41 -15.83
CA ILE A 362 -6.52 3.12 -17.20
C ILE A 362 -7.43 3.83 -18.22
N ARG A 363 -8.74 3.93 -17.95
CA ARG A 363 -9.71 4.70 -18.75
C ARG A 363 -9.63 6.22 -18.54
N ASN A 364 -8.67 6.71 -17.74
CA ASN A 364 -8.55 8.13 -17.39
C ASN A 364 -9.82 8.72 -16.71
N GLN A 365 -10.49 7.92 -15.88
CA GLN A 365 -11.67 8.32 -15.10
C GLN A 365 -11.41 8.26 -13.56
N PRO A 366 -10.32 8.87 -13.03
CA PRO A 366 -9.99 8.79 -11.61
C PRO A 366 -11.03 9.45 -10.70
N ALA A 367 -11.84 10.38 -11.21
CA ALA A 367 -12.93 10.99 -10.44
C ALA A 367 -14.02 9.98 -10.03
N LEU A 368 -14.34 9.02 -10.92
CA LEU A 368 -15.30 7.95 -10.59
C LEU A 368 -14.71 6.96 -9.58
N GLU A 369 -13.40 6.70 -9.66
CA GLU A 369 -12.71 5.89 -8.66
C GLU A 369 -12.76 6.56 -7.29
N LEU A 370 -12.45 7.86 -7.22
CA LEU A 370 -12.51 8.64 -5.99
C LEU A 370 -13.92 8.60 -5.39
N LEU A 371 -14.96 8.81 -6.19
CA LEU A 371 -16.37 8.73 -5.76
C LEU A 371 -16.71 7.35 -5.19
N ALA A 372 -16.36 6.27 -5.90
CA ALA A 372 -16.65 4.91 -5.49
C ALA A 372 -15.90 4.54 -4.19
N ALA A 373 -14.62 4.91 -4.08
CA ALA A 373 -13.82 4.70 -2.88
C ALA A 373 -14.34 5.53 -1.69
N SER A 374 -14.80 6.76 -1.93
CA SER A 374 -15.36 7.65 -0.92
C SER A 374 -16.69 7.11 -0.40
N PHE A 375 -17.55 6.60 -1.29
CA PHE A 375 -18.78 5.90 -0.90
C PHE A 375 -18.48 4.73 0.03
N CYS A 376 -17.50 3.88 -0.33
CA CYS A 376 -17.12 2.72 0.49
C CYS A 376 -16.59 3.12 1.88
N LEU A 377 -15.73 4.16 1.93
CA LEU A 377 -15.18 4.70 3.17
C LEU A 377 -16.27 5.29 4.06
N ILE A 378 -17.10 6.19 3.51
CA ILE A 378 -18.15 6.89 4.26
C ILE A 378 -19.17 5.87 4.78
N LEU A 379 -19.60 4.92 3.94
CA LEU A 379 -20.54 3.88 4.36
C LEU A 379 -19.96 3.02 5.48
N MET A 380 -18.69 2.61 5.38
CA MET A 380 -18.01 1.85 6.43
C MET A 380 -17.95 2.65 7.74
N ALA A 381 -17.42 3.88 7.69
CA ALA A 381 -17.28 4.73 8.85
C ALA A 381 -18.65 5.03 9.50
N ALA A 382 -19.65 5.40 8.69
CA ALA A 382 -21.00 5.67 9.19
C ALA A 382 -21.64 4.43 9.83
N SER A 383 -21.49 3.24 9.24
CA SER A 383 -22.01 2.00 9.84
C SER A 383 -21.36 1.73 11.19
N LEU A 384 -20.04 1.82 11.29
CA LEU A 384 -19.32 1.55 12.53
C LEU A 384 -19.62 2.60 13.62
N MET A 385 -19.78 3.87 13.24
CA MET A 385 -20.14 4.93 14.19
C MET A 385 -21.60 4.86 14.66
N LEU A 386 -22.52 4.44 13.78
CA LEU A 386 -23.94 4.32 14.12
C LEU A 386 -24.22 3.16 15.07
N PHE A 387 -23.62 2.00 14.81
CA PHE A 387 -23.84 0.78 15.61
C PHE A 387 -22.88 0.67 16.79
N ALA A 388 -21.72 1.33 16.73
CA ALA A 388 -20.70 1.40 17.78
C ALA A 388 -20.41 0.04 18.48
N PRO A 389 -20.02 -1.02 17.73
CA PRO A 389 -19.82 -2.34 18.30
C PRO A 389 -18.67 -2.36 19.31
N THR A 390 -18.93 -2.88 20.50
CA THR A 390 -17.97 -2.95 21.62
C THR A 390 -17.26 -4.30 21.73
N ASP A 391 -17.71 -5.32 20.98
CA ASP A 391 -17.08 -6.63 20.91
C ASP A 391 -16.43 -6.91 19.52
N PRO A 392 -15.33 -7.68 19.47
CA PRO A 392 -14.63 -7.96 18.21
C PRO A 392 -15.48 -8.67 17.15
N THR A 393 -16.43 -9.50 17.57
CA THR A 393 -17.23 -10.33 16.68
C THR A 393 -18.27 -9.49 15.96
N SER A 394 -19.04 -8.68 16.68
CA SER A 394 -19.98 -7.71 16.11
C SER A 394 -19.27 -6.71 15.22
N MET A 395 -18.07 -6.24 15.61
CA MET A 395 -17.22 -5.41 14.76
C MET A 395 -16.90 -6.12 13.44
N ALA A 396 -16.38 -7.34 13.49
CA ALA A 396 -16.03 -8.10 12.28
C ALA A 396 -17.25 -8.42 11.40
N GLN A 397 -18.39 -8.77 12.01
CA GLN A 397 -19.65 -9.01 11.31
C GLN A 397 -20.16 -7.75 10.60
N LEU A 398 -20.14 -6.60 11.27
CA LEU A 398 -20.58 -5.34 10.69
C LEU A 398 -19.66 -4.90 9.55
N VAL A 399 -18.34 -5.02 9.70
CA VAL A 399 -17.39 -4.75 8.62
C VAL A 399 -17.63 -5.71 7.44
N ALA A 400 -17.84 -7.00 7.68
CA ALA A 400 -18.16 -7.99 6.66
C ALA A 400 -19.45 -7.62 5.91
N PHE A 401 -20.54 -7.36 6.64
CA PHE A 401 -21.83 -7.01 6.06
C PHE A 401 -21.78 -5.70 5.27
N THR A 402 -21.21 -4.64 5.84
CA THR A 402 -21.09 -3.34 5.16
C THR A 402 -20.21 -3.44 3.91
N SER A 403 -19.18 -4.29 3.91
CA SER A 403 -18.32 -4.47 2.74
C SER A 403 -19.05 -5.06 1.53
N VAL A 404 -20.12 -5.85 1.72
CA VAL A 404 -20.92 -6.38 0.60
C VAL A 404 -21.53 -5.25 -0.22
N SER A 405 -21.96 -4.17 0.44
CA SER A 405 -22.51 -2.98 -0.22
C SER A 405 -21.49 -2.26 -1.12
N TRP A 406 -20.19 -2.52 -0.97
CA TRP A 406 -19.16 -2.00 -1.88
C TRP A 406 -19.27 -2.57 -3.30
N LEU A 407 -20.03 -3.66 -3.50
CA LEU A 407 -20.33 -4.18 -4.84
C LEU A 407 -21.32 -3.31 -5.62
N ILE A 408 -22.09 -2.44 -4.95
CA ILE A 408 -23.05 -1.51 -5.60
C ILE A 408 -22.34 -0.59 -6.62
N PRO A 409 -21.32 0.20 -6.22
CA PRO A 409 -20.59 1.04 -7.19
C PRO A 409 -19.90 0.20 -8.26
N VAL A 410 -19.39 -0.99 -7.93
CA VAL A 410 -18.80 -1.91 -8.92
C VAL A 410 -19.81 -2.27 -10.00
N ILE A 411 -21.01 -2.72 -9.62
CA ILE A 411 -22.08 -3.10 -10.57
C ILE A 411 -22.48 -1.89 -11.43
N TYR A 412 -22.65 -0.72 -10.81
CA TYR A 412 -22.99 0.50 -11.53
C TYR A 412 -21.94 0.88 -12.58
N ILE A 413 -20.66 0.90 -12.18
CA ILE A 413 -19.53 1.22 -13.07
C ILE A 413 -19.44 0.21 -14.21
N TRP A 414 -19.56 -1.08 -13.93
CA TRP A 414 -19.51 -2.12 -14.97
C TRP A 414 -20.70 -2.05 -15.95
N LYS A 415 -21.90 -1.66 -15.49
CA LYS A 415 -23.03 -1.39 -16.40
C LYS A 415 -22.74 -0.21 -17.31
N LYS A 416 -22.23 0.90 -16.75
CA LYS A 416 -21.85 2.10 -17.51
C LYS A 416 -20.75 1.81 -18.55
N ILE A 417 -19.73 1.06 -18.16
CA ILE A 417 -18.64 0.66 -19.06
C ILE A 417 -19.16 -0.18 -20.22
N ARG A 418 -20.07 -1.13 -19.96
CA ARG A 418 -20.68 -1.92 -21.05
C ARG A 418 -21.50 -1.06 -22.00
N SER A 419 -22.25 -0.06 -21.52
CA SER A 419 -23.00 0.83 -22.41
C SER A 419 -22.15 1.81 -23.21
N GLU A 420 -20.89 2.05 -22.84
CA GLU A 420 -19.96 2.89 -23.61
C GLU A 420 -19.22 2.09 -24.69
N ASP A 421 -19.03 0.79 -24.47
CA ASP A 421 -18.22 -0.08 -25.34
C ASP A 421 -19.09 -0.89 -26.34
N TYR A 422 -20.42 -0.88 -26.21
CA TYR A 422 -21.43 -1.40 -27.15
C TYR A 422 -22.31 -0.25 -27.64
#